data_AF-A0A961HB99-F1
#
_entry.id   AF-A0A961HB99-F1
#
_cell.length_a   1.000
_cell.length_b   1.000
_cell.length_c   1.000
_cell.angle_alpha   90.00
_cell.angle_beta   90.00
_cell.angle_gamma   90.00
#
_symmetry.space_group_name_H-M   'P 1'
#
loop_
_entity.id
_entity.type
_entity.pdbx_description
1 polymer ?
#
loop_
_entity_poly.entity_id
_entity_poly.type
_entity_poly.pdbx_seq_one_letter_code
_entity_poly.pdbx_strand_id
1 'polypeptide(L)' 'EVGIAPIAEFNRGDNAGSAYFHVNQRRGRRWSMADAFLHPIAHRPNLTVYTRTQALKILMNGEVPPDQRRGAWTTA' A
#
# COMPACT_ATOMS: atom_id res chain seq x y z
N GLU A 1 12.63 2.39 -38.44
CA GLU A 1 12.23 2.97 -37.14
C GLU A 1 10.81 3.52 -37.27
N VAL A 2 9.94 3.40 -36.25
CA VAL A 2 8.47 3.55 -36.39
C VAL A 2 7.95 4.96 -35.97
N GLY A 3 8.83 5.96 -35.84
CA GLY A 3 8.43 7.37 -35.62
C GLY A 3 8.04 7.77 -34.20
N ILE A 4 8.24 6.91 -33.20
CA ILE A 4 8.00 7.23 -31.78
C ILE A 4 9.22 8.00 -31.25
N ALA A 5 9.01 9.24 -30.79
CA ALA A 5 10.09 10.07 -30.27
C ALA A 5 10.69 9.48 -28.97
N PRO A 6 12.02 9.42 -28.83
CA PRO A 6 12.64 9.10 -27.54
C PRO A 6 12.44 10.26 -26.56
N ILE A 7 12.14 9.93 -25.29
CA ILE A 7 12.05 10.91 -24.20
C ILE A 7 13.01 10.54 -23.07
N ALA A 8 13.31 11.51 -22.20
CA ALA A 8 14.29 11.30 -21.14
C ALA A 8 13.76 10.34 -20.05
N GLU A 9 12.51 10.51 -19.62
CA GLU A 9 11.82 9.66 -18.65
C GLU A 9 10.31 9.99 -18.65
N PHE A 10 9.49 9.14 -18.00
CA PHE A 10 8.03 9.21 -18.05
C PHE A 10 7.37 10.06 -16.93
N ASN A 11 8.03 10.30 -15.80
CA ASN A 11 7.37 10.86 -14.60
C ASN A 11 7.41 12.40 -14.50
N ARG A 12 7.70 13.12 -15.60
CA ARG A 12 7.72 14.60 -15.69
C ARG A 12 6.45 15.26 -16.19
N GLY A 13 5.39 14.49 -16.46
CA GLY A 13 4.05 15.01 -16.76
C GLY A 13 3.59 14.82 -18.21
N ASP A 14 4.49 14.55 -19.14
CA ASP A 14 4.15 14.03 -20.48
C ASP A 14 4.74 12.62 -20.65
N ASN A 15 3.88 11.66 -20.98
CA ASN A 15 4.22 10.25 -21.16
C ASN A 15 4.36 9.86 -22.64
N ALA A 16 4.18 10.78 -23.59
CA ALA A 16 4.25 10.49 -25.01
C ALA A 16 5.70 10.26 -25.46
N GLY A 17 6.02 9.04 -25.89
CA GLY A 17 7.33 8.70 -26.44
C GLY A 17 7.83 7.33 -25.99
N SER A 18 9.13 7.10 -26.18
CA SER A 18 9.82 5.88 -25.78
C SER A 18 10.94 6.18 -24.79
N ALA A 19 10.98 5.46 -23.68
CA ALA A 19 12.03 5.56 -22.66
C ALA A 19 12.12 4.29 -21.81
N TYR A 20 13.17 4.18 -21.02
CA TYR A 20 13.20 3.24 -19.90
C TYR A 20 12.34 3.77 -18.75
N PHE A 21 11.63 2.88 -18.06
CA PHE A 21 10.77 3.23 -16.93
C PHE A 21 11.35 2.75 -15.60
N HIS A 22 11.14 3.56 -14.56
CA HIS A 22 11.45 3.14 -13.20
C HIS A 22 10.47 2.06 -12.73
N VAL A 23 11.01 1.10 -11.99
CA VAL A 23 10.25 0.01 -11.40
C VAL A 23 10.31 0.09 -9.88
N ASN A 24 9.23 -0.31 -9.21
CA ASN A 24 9.19 -0.42 -7.75
C ASN A 24 10.01 -1.63 -7.27
N GLN A 25 11.33 -1.48 -7.26
CA GLN A 25 12.29 -2.51 -6.89
C GLN A 25 13.42 -1.96 -6.03
N ARG A 26 13.96 -2.81 -5.15
CA ARG A 26 15.15 -2.51 -4.34
C ARG A 26 16.06 -3.72 -4.40
N ARG A 27 17.29 -3.54 -4.89
CA ARG A 27 18.28 -4.63 -5.10
C ARG A 27 17.73 -5.78 -5.94
N GLY A 28 17.03 -5.45 -7.04
CA GLY A 28 16.46 -6.44 -7.97
C GLY A 28 15.25 -7.22 -7.46
N ARG A 29 14.74 -6.92 -6.26
CA ARG A 29 13.53 -7.52 -5.69
C ARG A 29 12.38 -6.53 -5.74
N ARG A 30 11.15 -7.02 -5.90
CA ARG A 30 9.93 -6.22 -5.73
C ARG A 30 10.00 -5.47 -4.41
N TRP A 31 9.79 -4.16 -4.46
CA TRP A 31 9.69 -3.30 -3.28
C TRP A 31 8.21 -3.03 -3.02
N SER A 32 7.58 -3.85 -2.17
CA SER A 32 6.14 -3.77 -1.93
C SER A 32 5.78 -2.61 -1.00
N MET A 33 4.49 -2.27 -0.91
CA MET A 33 4.01 -1.30 0.07
C MET A 33 4.27 -1.76 1.52
N ALA A 34 4.19 -3.07 1.78
CA ALA A 34 4.52 -3.61 3.09
C ALA A 34 6.00 -3.39 3.43
N ASP A 35 6.91 -3.64 2.47
CA ASP A 35 8.35 -3.43 2.67
C ASP A 35 8.73 -1.96 2.81
N ALA A 36 8.09 -1.10 2.02
CA ALA A 36 8.39 0.33 1.99
C ALA A 36 7.84 1.07 3.22
N PHE A 37 6.64 0.71 3.68
CA PHE A 37 5.90 1.51 4.65
C PHE A 37 5.51 0.77 5.92
N LEU A 38 5.19 -0.53 5.86
CA LEU A 38 4.66 -1.27 7.02
C LEU A 38 5.77 -1.87 7.87
N HIS A 39 6.62 -2.72 7.29
CA HIS A 39 7.69 -3.43 7.99
C HIS A 39 8.63 -2.49 8.77
N PRO A 40 9.03 -1.30 8.25
CA PRO A 40 9.92 -0.40 9.00
C PRO A 40 9.31 0.14 10.30
N ILE A 41 7.98 0.20 10.40
CA ILE A 41 7.26 0.81 11.54
C ILE A 41 6.48 -0.21 12.38
N ALA A 42 6.61 -1.51 12.08
CA ALA A 42 5.83 -2.58 12.71
C ALA A 42 6.02 -2.69 14.23
N HIS A 43 7.07 -2.07 14.78
CA HIS A 43 7.38 -2.02 16.21
C HIS A 43 6.58 -0.96 16.98
N ARG A 44 5.82 -0.09 16.31
CA ARG A 44 5.10 1.00 16.98
C ARG A 44 3.94 0.46 17.84
N PRO A 45 3.83 0.86 19.12
CA PRO A 45 2.83 0.31 20.03
C PRO A 45 1.38 0.69 19.68
N ASN A 46 1.20 1.70 18.82
CA ASN A 46 -0.10 2.14 18.34
C ASN A 46 -0.47 1.55 16.96
N LEU A 47 0.27 0.57 16.45
CA LEU A 47 0.00 -0.11 15.20
C LEU A 47 -0.22 -1.61 15.44
N THR A 48 -1.42 -2.09 15.08
CA THR A 48 -1.76 -3.51 15.11
C THR A 48 -2.03 -4.01 13.70
N VAL A 49 -1.40 -5.11 13.32
CA VAL A 49 -1.57 -5.74 11.99
C VAL A 49 -2.22 -7.11 12.18
N TYR A 50 -3.45 -7.26 11.69
CA TYR A 50 -4.13 -8.55 11.65
C TYR A 50 -3.88 -9.21 10.29
N THR A 51 -3.12 -10.30 10.27
CA THR A 51 -2.87 -11.09 9.07
C THR A 51 -3.86 -12.23 8.95
N ARG A 52 -4.21 -12.63 7.72
CA ARG A 52 -5.16 -13.72 7.46
C ARG A 52 -6.54 -13.47 8.07
N THR A 53 -6.97 -12.21 8.07
CA THR A 53 -8.26 -11.79 8.64
C THR A 53 -9.09 -11.14 7.54
N GLN A 54 -10.32 -11.63 7.37
CA GLN A 54 -11.29 -11.04 6.45
C GLN A 54 -12.24 -10.13 7.22
N ALA A 55 -12.39 -8.88 6.78
CA ALA A 55 -13.44 -8.01 7.30
C ALA A 55 -14.80 -8.51 6.81
N LEU A 56 -15.73 -8.76 7.74
CA LEU A 56 -17.05 -9.34 7.42
C LEU A 56 -18.18 -8.32 7.42
N LYS A 57 -18.15 -7.39 8.38
CA LYS A 57 -19.19 -6.39 8.58
C LYS A 57 -18.58 -5.08 9.05
N ILE A 58 -19.15 -3.97 8.58
CA ILE A 58 -18.92 -2.65 9.16
C ILE A 58 -19.99 -2.46 10.24
N LEU A 59 -19.57 -2.23 11.48
CA LEU A 59 -20.47 -1.93 12.58
C LEU A 59 -20.79 -0.44 12.61
N MET A 60 -22.06 -0.10 12.74
CA MET A 60 -22.51 1.28 12.91
C MET A 60 -22.59 1.65 14.40
N ASN A 61 -22.64 2.94 14.74
CA ASN A 61 -22.53 3.44 16.13
C ASN A 61 -23.42 2.74 17.17
N GLY A 62 -24.63 2.32 16.80
CA GLY A 62 -25.56 1.62 17.70
C GLY A 62 -25.25 0.14 17.89
N GLU A 63 -24.37 -0.43 17.07
CA GLU A 63 -23.99 -1.84 17.07
C GLU A 63 -22.64 -2.09 17.76
N VAL A 64 -21.84 -1.04 18.00
CA VAL A 64 -20.51 -1.16 18.62
C VAL A 64 -20.63 -1.02 20.15
N PRO A 65 -20.30 -2.07 20.93
CA PRO A 65 -20.22 -1.99 22.38
C PRO A 65 -19.32 -0.83 22.84
N PRO A 66 -19.64 -0.11 23.93
CA PRO A 66 -18.86 1.06 24.37
C PRO A 66 -17.36 0.78 24.56
N ASP A 67 -17.02 -0.42 25.04
CA ASP A 67 -15.66 -0.93 25.23
C ASP A 67 -14.92 -1.23 23.91
N GLN A 68 -15.64 -1.38 22.80
CA GLN A 68 -15.10 -1.71 21.48
C GLN A 68 -15.08 -0.53 20.50
N ARG A 69 -15.42 0.68 20.94
CA ARG A 69 -15.43 1.89 20.07
C ARG A 69 -14.06 2.39 19.63
N ARG A 70 -12.96 1.77 20.10
CA ARG A 70 -11.59 2.14 19.76
C ARG A 70 -10.81 0.91 19.31
N GLY A 71 -10.07 1.03 18.23
CA GLY A 71 -9.27 -0.07 17.67
C GLY A 71 -10.07 -0.99 16.76
N ALA A 72 -9.39 -2.03 16.27
CA ALA A 72 -10.00 -3.12 15.51
C ALA A 72 -10.03 -4.37 16.40
N TRP A 73 -11.12 -5.13 16.33
CA TRP A 73 -11.35 -6.30 17.16
C TRP A 73 -11.57 -7.52 16.28
N THR A 74 -11.04 -8.66 16.72
CA THR A 74 -11.28 -9.95 16.07
C THR A 74 -12.32 -10.70 16.91
N THR A 75 -13.45 -11.05 16.31
CA THR A 75 -14.34 -12.08 16.88
C THR A 75 -13.69 -13.43 16.60
N ALA A 76 -13.16 -14.07 17.65
CA ALA A 76 -12.76 -15.48 17.56
C ALA A 76 -13.99 -16.36 17.32
#